data_AF-A0A2C9K3Y9-F1
#
_entry.id   AF-A0A2C9K3Y9-F1
#
_cell.length_a   1.000
_cell.length_b   1.000
_cell.length_c   1.000
_cell.angle_alpha   90.00
_cell.angle_beta   90.00
_cell.angle_gamma   90.00
#
_symmetry.space_group_name_H-M   'P 1'
#
loop_
_entity.id
_entity.type
_entity.pdbx_description
1 polymer ?
#
loop_
_entity_poly.entity_id
_entity_poly.type
_entity_poly.pdbx_seq_one_letter_code
_entity_poly.pdbx_strand_id
1 'polypeptide(L)'
;MFDNVLNMRERFTKFNARESDDALKNNEEFQKQVDIIIGGFETLINNLNDQALLQDRLESLAEAHLNKKPAIGNSYFHPLQKKINLFIETALGVSSDSEEAKAWSNLVGALNRVIKDHAVNAFGLSNLDRESLVTSWNQLKARDGGSHNAGTNLVLWMLENVPNMRSRFNKFNARQSDDNLKKDAEFRRQVSLITGGLESLINNLNNPDRLHDTFERLADAHLNLKPRVGLEYFEPLQQNINVYIEKSLGVSSDSAVSRSWTSLITAFNNFLRDRTFLRIVSEDDKKALQSSWSRLTSQAGSSQNAGINLVLWMLDNVPNMRDRFTKFNGHSSDEALRKDTEFLKQVNVITGGLESLINNVNDADQLKAAIERLVEVHLHMTPSVGLEYFGPLQQNIRFYIQSALGVESDSVEGRAWSRVLQVFNEFLADRTSQKIGLSDTDRKLLASSWKQLKGNGNDLVFWMFNNVPNMREQFSKFNAFQSDEDLQKDAEFINQRNNIIRGLDSLINSLDKPGQLQKTLENIADFHLEKKPSVGLEFFG
;
A
#
# COMPACT_ATOMS: atom_id res chain seq x y z
N MET A 1 -1.91 9.92 29.84
CA MET A 1 -1.33 9.23 28.65
C MET A 1 0.05 9.75 28.29
N PHE A 2 0.28 11.07 28.23
CA PHE A 2 1.53 11.66 27.77
C PHE A 2 2.80 11.26 28.53
N ASP A 3 2.72 11.03 29.83
CA ASP A 3 3.90 10.66 30.63
C ASP A 3 4.14 9.15 30.69
N ASN A 4 3.23 8.37 30.10
CA ASN A 4 3.14 6.92 30.29
C ASN A 4 3.34 6.12 29.00
N VAL A 5 3.42 6.81 27.85
CA VAL A 5 3.59 6.22 26.52
C VAL A 5 4.72 6.95 25.82
N LEU A 6 5.77 6.21 25.45
CA LEU A 6 6.95 6.75 24.77
C LEU A 6 6.51 7.49 23.49
N ASN A 7 7.05 8.69 23.27
CA ASN A 7 6.79 9.53 22.10
C ASN A 7 5.32 9.90 21.85
N MET A 8 4.42 9.70 22.82
CA MET A 8 2.99 10.03 22.66
C MET A 8 2.77 11.51 22.38
N ARG A 9 3.55 12.40 23.01
CA ARG A 9 3.47 13.85 22.77
C ARG A 9 3.79 14.20 21.30
N GLU A 10 4.64 13.42 20.63
CA GLU A 10 5.03 13.67 19.23
C GLU A 10 3.91 13.32 18.23
N ARG A 11 2.87 12.62 18.69
CA ARG A 11 1.70 12.24 17.88
C ARG A 11 0.71 13.37 17.69
N PHE A 12 0.84 14.45 18.46
CA PHE A 12 -0.07 15.58 18.45
C PHE A 12 0.65 16.77 17.84
N THR A 13 0.38 17.02 16.56
CA THR A 13 1.07 18.05 15.77
C THR A 13 0.27 19.35 15.67
N LYS A 14 -1.02 19.33 16.02
CA LYS A 14 -1.90 20.50 15.92
C LYS A 14 -1.82 21.45 17.13
N PHE A 15 -1.18 21.02 18.21
CA PHE A 15 -0.87 21.84 19.38
C PHE A 15 0.49 21.45 19.96
N ASN A 16 1.09 22.32 20.76
CA ASN A 16 2.35 22.02 21.42
C ASN A 16 2.14 21.08 22.61
N ALA A 17 2.15 19.78 22.34
CA ALA A 17 1.95 18.75 23.36
C ALA A 17 3.08 18.66 24.41
N ARG A 18 4.12 19.52 24.36
CA ARG A 18 5.18 19.60 25.37
C ARG A 18 4.95 20.68 26.43
N GLU A 19 3.87 21.44 26.32
CA GLU A 19 3.47 22.43 27.33
C GLU A 19 3.07 21.77 28.65
N SER A 20 3.05 22.57 29.74
CA SER A 20 2.59 22.10 31.04
C SER A 20 1.11 21.71 30.98
N ASP A 21 0.68 20.82 31.87
CA ASP A 21 -0.71 20.37 31.91
C ASP A 21 -1.71 21.52 32.08
N ASP A 22 -1.35 22.56 32.83
CA ASP A 22 -2.21 23.74 33.01
C ASP A 22 -2.29 24.63 31.77
N ALA A 23 -1.23 24.69 30.95
CA ALA A 23 -1.26 25.34 29.65
C ALA A 23 -2.10 24.53 28.65
N LEU A 24 -1.96 23.20 28.65
CA LEU A 24 -2.74 22.31 27.79
C LEU A 24 -4.25 22.38 28.09
N LYS A 25 -4.64 22.45 29.38
CA LYS A 25 -6.06 22.61 29.76
C LYS A 25 -6.72 23.83 29.14
N ASN A 26 -5.97 24.90 28.85
CA ASN A 26 -6.48 26.11 28.24
C ASN A 26 -6.28 26.17 26.71
N ASN A 27 -5.70 25.12 26.11
CA ASN A 27 -5.45 25.05 24.68
C ASN A 27 -6.68 24.50 23.94
N GLU A 28 -7.27 25.29 23.04
CA GLU A 28 -8.50 24.93 22.32
C GLU A 28 -8.36 23.65 21.48
N GLU A 29 -7.22 23.45 20.83
CA GLU A 29 -6.99 22.28 19.97
C GLU A 29 -6.72 21.02 20.80
N PHE A 30 -6.11 21.17 21.97
CA PHE A 30 -6.04 20.08 22.95
C PHE A 30 -7.45 19.67 23.41
N GLN A 31 -8.32 20.63 23.75
CA GLN A 31 -9.69 20.34 24.18
C GLN A 31 -10.50 19.64 23.09
N LYS A 32 -10.43 20.12 21.83
CA LYS A 32 -11.05 19.43 20.68
C LYS A 32 -10.57 17.98 20.57
N GLN A 33 -9.29 17.74 20.80
CA GLN A 33 -8.74 16.40 20.73
C GLN A 33 -9.18 15.52 21.91
N VAL A 34 -9.37 16.10 23.10
CA VAL A 34 -9.99 15.43 24.26
C VAL A 34 -11.44 15.03 23.93
N ASP A 35 -12.24 15.95 23.38
CA ASP A 35 -13.63 15.69 23.01
C ASP A 35 -13.74 14.54 22.00
N ILE A 36 -12.85 14.48 21.01
CA ILE A 36 -12.78 13.36 20.05
C ILE A 36 -12.50 12.03 20.76
N ILE A 37 -11.59 12.02 21.73
CA ILE A 37 -11.23 10.79 22.48
C ILE A 37 -12.40 10.35 23.36
N ILE A 38 -13.02 11.27 24.08
CA ILE A 38 -14.19 10.98 24.92
C ILE A 38 -15.36 10.49 24.07
N GLY A 39 -15.68 11.17 22.96
CA GLY A 39 -16.71 10.72 22.03
C GLY A 39 -16.45 9.32 21.45
N GLY A 40 -15.18 8.94 21.26
CA GLY A 40 -14.80 7.57 20.92
C GLY A 40 -15.16 6.55 22.00
N PHE A 41 -14.88 6.85 23.27
CA PHE A 41 -15.28 5.99 24.40
C PHE A 41 -16.80 5.95 24.59
N GLU A 42 -17.49 7.09 24.49
CA GLU A 42 -18.96 7.16 24.55
C GLU A 42 -19.59 6.29 23.46
N THR A 43 -19.03 6.33 22.25
CA THR A 43 -19.47 5.46 21.15
C THR A 43 -19.35 3.99 21.52
N LEU A 44 -18.27 3.55 22.16
CA LEU A 44 -18.14 2.15 22.61
C LEU A 44 -19.16 1.81 23.71
N ILE A 45 -19.29 2.69 24.71
CA ILE A 45 -20.17 2.49 25.87
C ILE A 45 -21.63 2.39 25.44
N ASN A 46 -22.08 3.29 24.56
CA ASN A 46 -23.46 3.33 24.08
C ASN A 46 -23.87 2.09 23.29
N ASN A 47 -22.92 1.28 22.83
CA ASN A 47 -23.16 0.09 22.03
C ASN A 47 -22.86 -1.23 22.79
N LEU A 48 -22.56 -1.20 24.09
CA LEU A 48 -22.20 -2.40 24.88
C LEU A 48 -23.28 -3.51 24.87
N ASN A 49 -24.55 -3.15 24.66
CA ASN A 49 -25.67 -4.08 24.65
C ASN A 49 -25.95 -4.70 23.27
N ASP A 50 -25.25 -4.26 22.23
CA ASP A 50 -25.35 -4.79 20.87
C ASP A 50 -23.97 -5.28 20.43
N GLN A 51 -23.78 -6.61 20.46
CA GLN A 51 -22.50 -7.22 20.14
C GLN A 51 -22.02 -6.91 18.71
N ALA A 52 -22.93 -6.89 17.74
CA ALA A 52 -22.58 -6.64 16.35
C ALA A 52 -22.16 -5.17 16.18
N LEU A 53 -22.98 -4.25 16.71
CA LEU A 53 -22.69 -2.83 16.62
C LEU A 53 -21.43 -2.43 17.41
N LEU A 54 -21.20 -3.04 18.57
CA LEU A 54 -19.95 -2.84 19.33
C LEU A 54 -18.74 -3.28 18.52
N GLN A 55 -18.81 -4.46 17.87
CA GLN A 55 -17.75 -4.94 17.01
C GLN A 55 -17.46 -3.96 15.87
N ASP A 56 -18.48 -3.51 15.14
CA ASP A 56 -18.32 -2.53 14.05
C ASP A 56 -17.66 -1.23 14.53
N ARG A 57 -18.00 -0.75 15.74
CA ARG A 57 -17.39 0.46 16.31
C ARG A 57 -15.94 0.24 16.71
N LEU A 58 -15.60 -0.91 17.27
CA LEU A 58 -14.21 -1.26 17.59
C LEU A 58 -13.37 -1.35 16.31
N GLU A 59 -13.91 -1.96 15.25
CA GLU A 59 -13.26 -2.10 13.95
C GLU A 59 -13.01 -0.75 13.28
N SER A 60 -14.04 0.11 13.24
CA SER A 60 -13.93 1.47 12.70
C SER A 60 -12.89 2.32 13.45
N LEU A 61 -12.87 2.23 14.79
CA LEU A 61 -11.86 2.92 15.59
C LEU A 61 -10.45 2.35 15.35
N ALA A 62 -10.31 1.03 15.24
CA ALA A 62 -9.03 0.40 14.96
C ALA A 62 -8.48 0.84 13.59
N GLU A 63 -9.31 0.80 12.56
CA GLU A 63 -8.97 1.27 11.22
C GLU A 63 -8.57 2.76 11.24
N ALA A 64 -9.35 3.62 11.90
CA ALA A 64 -9.04 5.05 12.00
C ALA A 64 -7.68 5.32 12.67
N HIS A 65 -7.25 4.49 13.64
CA HIS A 65 -5.95 4.65 14.30
C HIS A 65 -4.80 4.08 13.48
N LEU A 66 -5.01 2.98 12.77
CA LEU A 66 -4.00 2.34 11.93
C LEU A 66 -3.78 3.10 10.61
N ASN A 67 -4.81 3.78 10.11
CA ASN A 67 -4.72 4.63 8.92
C ASN A 67 -3.99 5.96 9.17
N LYS A 68 -3.76 6.33 10.44
CA LYS A 68 -2.84 7.44 10.73
C LYS A 68 -1.43 7.06 10.26
N LYS A 69 -0.68 8.02 9.74
CA LYS A 69 0.71 7.81 9.30
C LYS A 69 1.65 8.73 10.09
N PRO A 70 2.54 8.19 10.95
CA PRO A 70 2.74 6.75 11.23
C PRO A 70 1.54 6.11 11.94
N ALA A 71 1.39 4.79 11.94
CA ALA A 71 0.23 4.12 12.58
C ALA A 71 0.22 4.33 14.10
N ILE A 72 -0.97 4.50 14.69
CA ILE A 72 -1.16 4.43 16.14
C ILE A 72 -1.62 3.02 16.49
N GLY A 73 -0.66 2.10 16.56
CA GLY A 73 -0.90 0.69 16.80
C GLY A 73 -0.89 0.28 18.27
N ASN A 74 -0.77 -1.02 18.48
CA ASN A 74 -0.81 -1.67 19.80
C ASN A 74 0.21 -1.09 20.80
N SER A 75 1.38 -0.63 20.34
CA SER A 75 2.40 -0.01 21.20
C SER A 75 1.92 1.22 21.98
N TYR A 76 0.94 1.97 21.46
CA TYR A 76 0.34 3.13 22.15
C TYR A 76 -0.82 2.75 23.06
N PHE A 77 -1.56 1.72 22.67
CA PHE A 77 -2.80 1.29 23.33
C PHE A 77 -2.56 0.28 24.47
N HIS A 78 -1.49 -0.52 24.39
CA HIS A 78 -1.14 -1.48 25.43
C HIS A 78 -0.80 -0.83 26.79
N PRO A 79 -0.02 0.27 26.84
CA PRO A 79 0.18 0.99 28.11
C PRO A 79 -1.11 1.61 28.65
N LEU A 80 -2.04 2.04 27.77
CA LEU A 80 -3.34 2.55 28.18
C LEU A 80 -4.17 1.47 28.88
N GLN A 81 -4.27 0.27 28.28
CA GLN A 81 -4.94 -0.87 28.91
C GLN A 81 -4.35 -1.22 30.28
N LYS A 82 -3.01 -1.16 30.42
CA LYS A 82 -2.34 -1.46 31.69
C LYS A 82 -2.55 -0.42 32.79
N LYS A 83 -3.00 0.79 32.45
CA LYS A 83 -3.08 1.93 33.38
C LYS A 83 -4.47 2.51 33.52
N ILE A 84 -5.44 2.07 32.72
CA ILE A 84 -6.80 2.61 32.78
C ILE A 84 -7.47 2.31 34.13
N ASN A 85 -7.16 1.16 34.76
CA ASN A 85 -7.64 0.83 36.10
C ASN A 85 -7.24 1.90 37.13
N LEU A 86 -5.99 2.39 37.10
CA LEU A 86 -5.50 3.42 38.03
C LEU A 86 -6.30 4.73 37.93
N PHE A 87 -6.70 5.09 36.70
CA PHE A 87 -7.56 6.25 36.47
C PHE A 87 -8.95 6.02 37.07
N ILE A 88 -9.55 4.86 36.86
CA ILE A 88 -10.88 4.50 37.39
C ILE A 88 -10.88 4.44 38.92
N GLU A 89 -9.86 3.82 39.51
CA GLU A 89 -9.64 3.78 40.96
C GLU A 89 -9.64 5.19 41.56
N THR A 90 -8.84 6.09 40.97
CA THR A 90 -8.70 7.45 41.46
C THR A 90 -9.97 8.29 41.23
N ALA A 91 -10.57 8.17 40.04
CA ALA A 91 -11.71 9.00 39.65
C ALA A 91 -13.01 8.59 40.36
N LEU A 92 -13.19 7.29 40.62
CA LEU A 92 -14.40 6.76 41.26
C LEU A 92 -14.21 6.43 42.75
N GLY A 93 -12.98 6.47 43.27
CA GLY A 93 -12.68 6.10 44.65
C GLY A 93 -12.85 4.60 44.93
N VAL A 94 -12.65 3.75 43.93
CA VAL A 94 -12.82 2.29 44.01
C VAL A 94 -11.47 1.57 44.14
N SER A 95 -11.47 0.34 44.67
CA SER A 95 -10.26 -0.49 44.74
C SER A 95 -9.83 -1.00 43.36
N SER A 96 -8.55 -1.34 43.20
CA SER A 96 -8.00 -1.89 41.95
C SER A 96 -8.67 -3.18 41.47
N ASP A 97 -9.22 -3.96 42.39
CA ASP A 97 -9.91 -5.22 42.09
C ASP A 97 -11.43 -5.05 41.95
N SER A 98 -11.93 -3.81 41.88
CA SER A 98 -13.37 -3.56 41.71
C SER A 98 -13.84 -4.02 40.33
N GLU A 99 -15.13 -4.35 40.25
CA GLU A 99 -15.73 -4.79 38.98
C GLU A 99 -15.72 -3.66 37.94
N GLU A 100 -15.80 -2.40 38.35
CA GLU A 100 -15.66 -1.23 37.48
C GLU A 100 -14.26 -1.15 36.87
N ALA A 101 -13.20 -1.28 37.69
CA ALA A 101 -11.82 -1.24 37.21
C ALA A 101 -11.53 -2.39 36.21
N LYS A 102 -12.07 -3.58 36.49
CA LYS A 102 -12.00 -4.74 35.58
C LYS A 102 -12.78 -4.50 34.29
N ALA A 103 -14.01 -3.98 34.38
CA ALA A 103 -14.86 -3.72 33.21
C ALA A 103 -14.21 -2.72 32.24
N TRP A 104 -13.65 -1.62 32.74
CA TRP A 104 -12.90 -0.67 31.93
C TRP A 104 -11.64 -1.27 31.31
N SER A 105 -10.88 -2.05 32.08
CA SER A 105 -9.71 -2.77 31.56
C SER A 105 -10.09 -3.79 30.48
N ASN A 106 -11.25 -4.43 30.60
CA ASN A 106 -11.78 -5.35 29.61
C ASN A 106 -12.23 -4.64 28.33
N LEU A 107 -12.89 -3.48 28.44
CA LEU A 107 -13.31 -2.67 27.29
C LEU A 107 -12.11 -2.17 26.48
N VAL A 108 -11.11 -1.58 27.16
CA VAL A 108 -9.86 -1.18 26.49
C VAL A 108 -9.12 -2.41 25.97
N GLY A 109 -9.17 -3.53 26.69
CA GLY A 109 -8.63 -4.81 26.23
C GLY A 109 -9.29 -5.32 24.95
N ALA A 110 -10.61 -5.14 24.78
CA ALA A 110 -11.32 -5.48 23.55
C ALA A 110 -10.86 -4.60 22.37
N LEU A 111 -10.78 -3.29 22.58
CA LEU A 111 -10.24 -2.36 21.58
C LEU A 111 -8.81 -2.73 21.18
N ASN A 112 -7.95 -3.06 22.15
CA ASN A 112 -6.57 -3.47 21.87
C ASN A 112 -6.49 -4.75 21.05
N ARG A 113 -7.38 -5.73 21.29
CA ARG A 113 -7.45 -6.94 20.47
C ARG A 113 -7.82 -6.61 19.03
N VAL A 114 -8.86 -5.79 18.81
CA VAL A 114 -9.29 -5.40 17.46
C VAL A 114 -8.21 -4.59 16.73
N ILE A 115 -7.55 -3.64 17.41
CA ILE A 115 -6.40 -2.90 16.84
C ILE A 115 -5.28 -3.86 16.44
N LYS A 116 -4.97 -4.82 17.30
CA LYS A 116 -3.90 -5.79 17.05
C LYS A 116 -4.24 -6.70 15.87
N ASP A 117 -5.49 -7.14 15.76
CA ASP A 117 -5.94 -7.98 14.65
C ASP A 117 -5.98 -7.20 13.33
N HIS A 118 -6.52 -5.98 13.32
CA HIS A 118 -6.48 -5.10 12.15
C HIS A 118 -5.06 -4.77 11.71
N ALA A 119 -4.13 -4.56 12.67
CA ALA A 119 -2.74 -4.27 12.35
C ALA A 119 -2.04 -5.44 11.65
N VAL A 120 -2.42 -6.69 11.96
CA VAL A 120 -1.89 -7.86 11.24
C VAL A 120 -2.64 -8.08 9.91
N ASN A 121 -3.96 -7.85 9.89
CA ASN A 121 -4.73 -7.86 8.64
C ASN A 121 -4.18 -6.83 7.64
N ALA A 122 -3.60 -5.71 8.10
CA ALA A 122 -2.93 -4.73 7.25
C ALA A 122 -1.68 -5.28 6.54
N PHE A 123 -1.12 -6.40 6.99
CA PHE A 123 -0.09 -7.15 6.25
C PHE A 123 -0.70 -8.11 5.21
N GLY A 124 -2.02 -8.18 5.08
CA GLY A 124 -2.73 -9.13 4.22
C GLY A 124 -2.88 -10.52 4.83
N LEU A 125 -2.82 -10.65 6.17
CA LEU A 125 -2.92 -11.93 6.89
C LEU A 125 -4.15 -11.95 7.78
N SER A 126 -5.19 -12.68 7.36
CA SER A 126 -6.42 -12.84 8.14
C SER A 126 -6.21 -13.72 9.38
N ASN A 127 -7.16 -13.69 10.33
CA ASN A 127 -7.19 -14.64 11.45
C ASN A 127 -7.09 -16.10 10.99
N LEU A 128 -7.84 -16.44 9.94
CA LEU A 128 -7.83 -17.78 9.36
C LEU A 128 -6.47 -18.15 8.77
N ASP A 129 -5.79 -17.20 8.11
CA ASP A 129 -4.43 -17.43 7.59
C ASP A 129 -3.47 -17.73 8.74
N ARG A 130 -3.53 -16.95 9.83
CA ARG A 130 -2.65 -17.11 10.99
C ARG A 130 -2.81 -18.48 11.65
N GLU A 131 -4.05 -18.88 11.89
CA GLU A 131 -4.37 -20.20 12.47
C GLU A 131 -3.94 -21.34 11.55
N SER A 132 -4.19 -21.19 10.24
CA SER A 132 -3.81 -22.16 9.23
C SER A 132 -2.29 -22.33 9.14
N LEU A 133 -1.52 -21.24 9.17
CA LEU A 133 -0.05 -21.26 9.16
C LEU A 133 0.53 -21.97 10.38
N VAL A 134 0.05 -21.64 11.58
CA VAL A 134 0.50 -22.28 12.83
C VAL A 134 0.17 -23.78 12.82
N THR A 135 -1.06 -24.14 12.45
CA THR A 135 -1.53 -25.53 12.46
C THR A 135 -0.78 -26.37 11.44
N SER A 136 -0.69 -25.88 10.19
CA SER A 136 -0.03 -26.61 9.11
C SER A 136 1.49 -26.74 9.32
N TRP A 137 2.16 -25.73 9.87
CA TRP A 137 3.57 -25.85 10.24
C TRP A 137 3.78 -26.90 11.34
N ASN A 138 2.89 -26.98 12.33
CA ASN A 138 2.94 -28.02 13.35
C ASN A 138 2.71 -29.43 12.76
N GLN A 139 1.81 -29.57 11.78
CA GLN A 139 1.60 -30.82 11.06
C GLN A 139 2.84 -31.25 10.28
N LEU A 140 3.48 -30.33 9.54
CA LEU A 140 4.73 -30.60 8.82
C LEU A 140 5.84 -31.08 9.77
N LYS A 141 6.03 -30.38 10.90
CA LYS A 141 7.00 -30.79 11.92
C LYS A 141 6.69 -32.18 12.49
N ALA A 142 5.43 -32.47 12.79
CA ALA A 142 5.02 -33.76 13.34
C ALA A 142 5.27 -34.89 12.33
N ARG A 143 4.89 -34.69 11.07
CA ARG A 143 5.10 -35.63 9.97
C ARG A 143 6.58 -35.94 9.74
N ASP A 144 7.43 -34.90 9.72
CA ASP A 144 8.83 -35.03 9.34
C ASP A 144 9.76 -35.33 10.53
N GLY A 145 9.22 -35.44 11.75
CA GLY A 145 10.00 -35.76 12.95
C GLY A 145 10.78 -34.57 13.52
N GLY A 146 10.31 -33.34 13.29
CA GLY A 146 10.84 -32.12 13.88
C GLY A 146 11.07 -30.98 12.88
N SER A 147 11.34 -29.79 13.44
CA SER A 147 11.54 -28.55 12.66
C SER A 147 12.68 -28.64 11.65
N HIS A 148 13.80 -29.25 12.03
CA HIS A 148 14.95 -29.38 11.13
C HIS A 148 14.64 -30.24 9.90
N ASN A 149 13.87 -31.32 10.03
CA ASN A 149 13.54 -32.20 8.91
C ASN A 149 12.48 -31.56 8.01
N ALA A 150 11.45 -30.92 8.60
CA ALA A 150 10.47 -30.14 7.85
C ALA A 150 11.14 -29.01 7.05
N GLY A 151 12.05 -28.29 7.70
CA GLY A 151 12.91 -27.28 7.09
C GLY A 151 13.78 -27.84 5.97
N THR A 152 14.39 -29.01 6.18
CA THR A 152 15.19 -29.71 5.16
C THR A 152 14.35 -29.99 3.92
N ASN A 153 13.15 -30.55 4.09
CA ASN A 153 12.26 -30.89 2.99
C ASN A 153 11.79 -29.64 2.22
N LEU A 154 11.47 -28.55 2.93
CA LEU A 154 11.14 -27.27 2.30
C LEU A 154 12.31 -26.70 1.48
N VAL A 155 13.53 -26.69 2.06
CA VAL A 155 14.71 -26.15 1.36
C VAL A 155 15.06 -26.99 0.13
N LEU A 156 15.02 -28.32 0.21
CA LEU A 156 15.24 -29.19 -0.95
C LEU A 156 14.21 -28.91 -2.04
N TRP A 157 12.93 -28.79 -1.67
CA TRP A 157 11.89 -28.41 -2.61
C TRP A 157 12.15 -27.04 -3.26
N MET A 158 12.60 -26.05 -2.49
CA MET A 158 12.98 -24.74 -3.03
C MET A 158 14.15 -24.81 -4.02
N LEU A 159 15.17 -25.66 -3.75
CA LEU A 159 16.30 -25.85 -4.67
C LEU A 159 15.87 -26.43 -6.03
N GLU A 160 14.76 -27.15 -6.07
CA GLU A 160 14.21 -27.75 -7.28
C GLU A 160 13.22 -26.84 -8.01
N ASN A 161 12.40 -26.10 -7.25
CA ASN A 161 11.22 -25.41 -7.80
C ASN A 161 11.39 -23.89 -7.91
N VAL A 162 12.40 -23.29 -7.26
CA VAL A 162 12.70 -21.86 -7.42
C VAL A 162 13.83 -21.66 -8.44
N PRO A 163 13.58 -20.94 -9.56
CA PRO A 163 14.58 -20.75 -10.61
C PRO A 163 15.90 -20.19 -10.08
N ASN A 164 17.02 -20.75 -10.55
CA ASN A 164 18.37 -20.35 -10.19
C ASN A 164 18.70 -20.42 -8.68
N MET A 165 17.87 -21.02 -7.82
CA MET A 165 18.09 -21.07 -6.38
C MET A 165 19.40 -21.79 -6.02
N ARG A 166 19.71 -22.91 -6.70
CA ARG A 166 20.95 -23.66 -6.48
C ARG A 166 22.23 -22.84 -6.72
N SER A 167 22.20 -21.83 -7.60
CA SER A 167 23.40 -21.01 -7.86
C SER A 167 23.72 -20.01 -6.75
N ARG A 168 22.79 -19.81 -5.79
CA ARG A 168 22.94 -18.86 -4.68
C ARG A 168 23.70 -19.42 -3.49
N PHE A 169 23.78 -20.74 -3.41
CA PHE A 169 24.51 -21.41 -2.36
C PHE A 169 25.91 -21.79 -2.85
N ASN A 170 26.91 -21.05 -2.41
CA ASN A 170 28.31 -21.24 -2.79
C ASN A 170 29.17 -21.90 -1.69
N LYS A 171 28.62 -22.06 -0.48
CA LYS A 171 29.35 -22.64 0.67
C LYS A 171 29.27 -24.17 0.74
N PHE A 172 28.38 -24.77 -0.05
CA PHE A 172 28.27 -26.20 -0.26
C PHE A 172 27.95 -26.48 -1.73
N ASN A 173 28.16 -27.72 -2.20
CA ASN A 173 27.79 -28.10 -3.56
C ASN A 173 26.27 -28.29 -3.66
N ALA A 174 25.54 -27.23 -3.97
CA ALA A 174 24.08 -27.26 -4.12
C ALA A 174 23.57 -28.08 -5.33
N ARG A 175 24.46 -28.68 -6.15
CA ARG A 175 24.08 -29.54 -7.29
C ARG A 175 24.26 -31.03 -7.01
N GLN A 176 24.74 -31.41 -5.82
CA GLN A 176 24.79 -32.81 -5.41
C GLN A 176 23.38 -33.36 -5.14
N SER A 177 23.25 -34.69 -5.06
CA SER A 177 21.98 -35.34 -4.73
C SER A 177 21.47 -34.94 -3.35
N ASP A 178 20.17 -35.01 -3.16
CA ASP A 178 19.51 -34.67 -1.89
C ASP A 178 20.06 -35.49 -0.70
N ASP A 179 20.38 -36.77 -0.91
CA ASP A 179 20.98 -37.61 0.14
C ASP A 179 22.38 -37.15 0.54
N ASN A 180 23.14 -36.58 -0.39
CA ASN A 180 24.44 -35.99 -0.09
C ASN A 180 24.30 -34.61 0.54
N LEU A 181 23.35 -33.78 0.08
CA LEU A 181 23.01 -32.51 0.73
C LEU A 181 22.61 -32.71 2.19
N LYS A 182 21.76 -33.69 2.46
CA LYS A 182 21.36 -34.06 3.83
C LYS A 182 22.52 -34.45 4.72
N LYS A 183 23.70 -34.81 4.20
CA LYS A 183 24.91 -35.13 4.97
C LYS A 183 25.89 -33.97 5.06
N ASP A 184 25.73 -32.96 4.22
CA ASP A 184 26.58 -31.77 4.17
C ASP A 184 26.32 -30.85 5.37
N ALA A 185 27.37 -30.57 6.15
CA ALA A 185 27.26 -29.79 7.39
C ALA A 185 26.85 -28.33 7.12
N GLU A 186 27.31 -27.76 6.01
CA GLU A 186 27.01 -26.37 5.67
C GLU A 186 25.59 -26.23 5.10
N PHE A 187 25.12 -27.23 4.34
CA PHE A 187 23.70 -27.32 3.97
C PHE A 187 22.80 -27.39 5.22
N ARG A 188 23.10 -28.27 6.19
CA ARG A 188 22.32 -28.37 7.45
C ARG A 188 22.33 -27.08 8.26
N ARG A 189 23.46 -26.36 8.28
CA ARG A 189 23.57 -25.03 8.90
C ARG A 189 22.64 -24.04 8.21
N GLN A 190 22.65 -24.03 6.88
CA GLN A 190 21.80 -23.14 6.09
C GLN A 190 20.31 -23.45 6.23
N VAL A 191 19.93 -24.73 6.28
CA VAL A 191 18.56 -25.16 6.60
C VAL A 191 18.13 -24.58 7.95
N SER A 192 18.97 -24.73 8.98
CA SER A 192 18.65 -24.23 10.32
C SER A 192 18.43 -22.72 10.36
N LEU A 193 19.18 -21.94 9.57
CA LEU A 193 18.98 -20.49 9.44
C LEU A 193 17.66 -20.14 8.74
N ILE A 194 17.34 -20.82 7.64
CA ILE A 194 16.08 -20.58 6.90
C ILE A 194 14.88 -20.96 7.75
N THR A 195 14.92 -22.14 8.38
CA THR A 195 13.85 -22.61 9.26
C THR A 195 13.67 -21.72 10.48
N GLY A 196 14.77 -21.27 11.11
CA GLY A 196 14.68 -20.30 12.21
C GLY A 196 14.08 -18.95 11.78
N GLY A 197 14.38 -18.50 10.57
CA GLY A 197 13.74 -17.33 9.97
C GLY A 197 12.24 -17.51 9.77
N LEU A 198 11.82 -18.64 9.20
CA LEU A 198 10.41 -19.01 9.02
C LEU A 198 9.67 -19.12 10.36
N GLU A 199 10.26 -19.79 11.36
CA GLU A 199 9.68 -19.91 12.69
C GLU A 199 9.56 -18.56 13.38
N SER A 200 10.52 -17.65 13.18
CA SER A 200 10.41 -16.27 13.67
C SER A 200 9.21 -15.54 13.08
N LEU A 201 8.84 -15.81 11.82
CA LEU A 201 7.62 -15.24 11.21
C LEU A 201 6.37 -15.85 11.84
N ILE A 202 6.30 -17.19 11.87
CA ILE A 202 5.12 -17.93 12.37
C ILE A 202 4.84 -17.61 13.85
N ASN A 203 5.88 -17.54 14.68
CA ASN A 203 5.76 -17.25 16.11
C ASN A 203 5.28 -15.82 16.39
N ASN A 204 5.45 -14.90 15.44
CA ASN A 204 5.06 -13.50 15.57
C ASN A 204 3.77 -13.14 14.81
N LEU A 205 3.07 -14.10 14.19
CA LEU A 205 1.81 -13.86 13.44
C LEU A 205 0.75 -13.11 14.27
N ASN A 206 0.74 -13.32 15.58
CA ASN A 206 -0.17 -12.66 16.51
C ASN A 206 0.52 -11.51 17.26
N ASN A 207 1.54 -10.87 16.70
CA ASN A 207 2.19 -9.68 17.26
C ASN A 207 2.62 -8.74 16.12
N PRO A 208 1.78 -7.76 15.75
CA PRO A 208 2.01 -6.94 14.56
C PRO A 208 3.34 -6.19 14.60
N ASP A 209 3.72 -5.63 15.76
CA ASP A 209 4.98 -4.91 15.92
C ASP A 209 6.18 -5.85 15.71
N ARG A 210 6.19 -7.02 16.38
CA ARG A 210 7.27 -7.99 16.21
C ARG A 210 7.30 -8.65 14.84
N LEU A 211 6.13 -8.81 14.21
CA LEU A 211 6.02 -9.34 12.86
C LEU A 211 6.62 -8.34 11.86
N HIS A 212 6.30 -7.06 12.00
CA HIS A 212 6.91 -5.97 11.24
C HIS A 212 8.44 -5.99 11.39
N ASP A 213 8.96 -5.98 12.62
CA ASP A 213 10.41 -6.04 12.88
C ASP A 213 11.06 -7.29 12.28
N THR A 214 10.34 -8.43 12.29
CA THR A 214 10.83 -9.67 11.69
C THR A 214 10.88 -9.57 10.18
N PHE A 215 9.84 -9.04 9.54
CA PHE A 215 9.83 -8.80 8.10
C PHE A 215 10.93 -7.83 7.68
N GLU A 216 11.07 -6.71 8.39
CA GLU A 216 12.11 -5.71 8.10
C GLU A 216 13.52 -6.33 8.20
N ARG A 217 13.83 -6.98 9.32
CA ARG A 217 15.13 -7.61 9.55
C ARG A 217 15.45 -8.67 8.50
N LEU A 218 14.48 -9.50 8.14
CA LEU A 218 14.68 -10.54 7.12
C LEU A 218 14.83 -9.93 5.72
N ALA A 219 14.03 -8.93 5.37
CA ALA A 219 14.16 -8.24 4.09
C ALA A 219 15.54 -7.60 3.96
N ASP A 220 15.97 -6.84 4.96
CA ASP A 220 17.29 -6.22 4.99
C ASP A 220 18.42 -7.24 4.92
N ALA A 221 18.33 -8.35 5.66
CA ALA A 221 19.34 -9.40 5.60
C ALA A 221 19.52 -9.93 4.18
N HIS A 222 18.42 -10.19 3.45
CA HIS A 222 18.46 -10.68 2.07
C HIS A 222 18.92 -9.62 1.07
N LEU A 223 18.47 -8.37 1.25
CA LEU A 223 18.85 -7.24 0.41
C LEU A 223 20.33 -6.85 0.60
N ASN A 224 20.93 -7.16 1.75
CA ASN A 224 22.35 -6.93 2.05
C ASN A 224 23.31 -8.02 1.55
N LEU A 225 22.80 -9.16 1.08
CA LEU A 225 23.64 -10.22 0.52
C LEU A 225 24.37 -9.73 -0.75
N LYS A 226 25.54 -10.31 -1.02
CA LYS A 226 26.31 -10.08 -2.24
C LYS A 226 26.61 -11.42 -2.92
N PRO A 227 25.97 -11.76 -4.05
CA PRO A 227 24.92 -11.01 -4.74
C PRO A 227 23.61 -10.94 -3.92
N ARG A 228 22.84 -9.86 -4.12
CA ARG A 228 21.56 -9.60 -3.44
C ARG A 228 20.55 -10.68 -3.76
N VAL A 229 19.87 -11.24 -2.76
CA VAL A 229 18.71 -12.12 -2.95
C VAL A 229 17.45 -11.28 -2.79
N GLY A 230 16.79 -10.94 -3.90
CA GLY A 230 15.59 -10.11 -3.91
C GLY A 230 14.33 -10.82 -4.40
N LEU A 231 13.40 -10.02 -4.91
CA LEU A 231 12.11 -10.47 -5.45
C LEU A 231 12.27 -11.51 -6.55
N GLU A 232 13.38 -11.51 -7.29
CA GLU A 232 13.68 -12.49 -8.34
C GLU A 232 13.72 -13.95 -7.84
N TYR A 233 13.89 -14.18 -6.53
CA TYR A 233 13.80 -15.49 -5.90
C TYR A 233 12.50 -15.68 -5.11
N PHE A 234 12.01 -14.62 -4.46
CA PHE A 234 10.84 -14.73 -3.60
C PHE A 234 9.49 -14.64 -4.34
N GLU A 235 9.42 -14.03 -5.53
CA GLU A 235 8.22 -14.06 -6.37
C GLU A 235 7.93 -15.48 -6.89
N PRO A 236 8.89 -16.23 -7.47
CA PRO A 236 8.66 -17.63 -7.80
C PRO A 236 8.34 -18.48 -6.57
N LEU A 237 8.93 -18.19 -5.40
CA LEU A 237 8.58 -18.88 -4.16
C LEU A 237 7.10 -18.64 -3.79
N GLN A 238 6.63 -17.39 -3.84
CA GLN A 238 5.23 -17.04 -3.60
C GLN A 238 4.30 -17.79 -4.55
N GLN A 239 4.65 -17.88 -5.83
CA GLN A 239 3.82 -18.51 -6.87
C GLN A 239 3.71 -20.03 -6.71
N ASN A 240 4.69 -20.68 -6.08
CA ASN A 240 4.78 -22.14 -6.06
C ASN A 240 4.61 -22.75 -4.67
N ILE A 241 4.64 -21.96 -3.59
CA ILE A 241 4.62 -22.51 -2.22
C ILE A 241 3.36 -23.34 -1.93
N ASN A 242 2.22 -23.00 -2.52
CA ASN A 242 0.99 -23.79 -2.44
C ASN A 242 1.19 -25.23 -2.95
N VAL A 243 2.01 -25.45 -3.98
CA VAL A 243 2.32 -26.79 -4.52
C VAL A 243 3.11 -27.63 -3.51
N TYR A 244 4.03 -27.02 -2.77
CA TYR A 244 4.73 -27.72 -1.68
C TYR A 244 3.76 -28.16 -0.60
N ILE A 245 2.84 -27.28 -0.21
CA ILE A 245 1.87 -27.51 0.86
C ILE A 245 0.86 -28.59 0.47
N GLU A 246 0.31 -28.52 -0.74
CA GLU A 246 -0.56 -29.55 -1.32
C GLU A 246 0.11 -30.93 -1.27
N LYS A 247 1.33 -31.05 -1.81
CA LYS A 247 2.07 -32.33 -1.84
C LYS A 247 2.43 -32.83 -0.44
N SER A 248 2.72 -31.93 0.48
CA SER A 248 3.23 -32.31 1.81
C SER A 248 2.12 -32.66 2.79
N LEU A 249 0.94 -32.04 2.67
CA LEU A 249 -0.18 -32.23 3.59
C LEU A 249 -1.38 -32.94 2.96
N GLY A 250 -1.37 -33.19 1.65
CA GLY A 250 -2.49 -33.85 0.95
C GLY A 250 -3.74 -32.98 0.89
N VAL A 251 -3.58 -31.65 0.89
CA VAL A 251 -4.67 -30.66 0.81
C VAL A 251 -4.80 -30.12 -0.60
N SER A 252 -5.97 -29.61 -0.99
CA SER A 252 -6.12 -28.98 -2.31
C SER A 252 -5.28 -27.70 -2.44
N SER A 253 -4.89 -27.37 -3.67
CA SER A 253 -4.13 -26.15 -4.00
C SER A 253 -4.88 -24.86 -3.67
N ASP A 254 -6.21 -24.91 -3.63
CA ASP A 254 -7.12 -23.83 -3.24
C ASP A 254 -7.61 -23.93 -1.79
N SER A 255 -7.02 -24.81 -0.97
CA SER A 255 -7.38 -24.89 0.45
C SER A 255 -6.97 -23.62 1.20
N ALA A 256 -7.65 -23.34 2.33
CA ALA A 256 -7.26 -22.25 3.23
C ALA A 256 -5.79 -22.40 3.70
N VAL A 257 -5.34 -23.64 3.90
CA VAL A 257 -3.95 -23.94 4.26
C VAL A 257 -3.00 -23.50 3.14
N SER A 258 -3.20 -23.97 1.91
CA SER A 258 -2.36 -23.58 0.76
C SER A 258 -2.34 -22.06 0.54
N ARG A 259 -3.52 -21.41 0.60
CA ARG A 259 -3.63 -19.95 0.48
C ARG A 259 -2.87 -19.21 1.57
N SER A 260 -2.96 -19.66 2.83
CA SER A 260 -2.31 -18.97 3.96
C SER A 260 -0.78 -18.88 3.82
N TRP A 261 -0.15 -19.93 3.26
CA TRP A 261 1.29 -19.91 2.95
C TRP A 261 1.62 -18.92 1.83
N THR A 262 0.82 -18.89 0.77
CA THR A 262 0.96 -17.89 -0.28
C THR A 262 0.79 -16.48 0.29
N SER A 263 -0.18 -16.24 1.17
CA SER A 263 -0.42 -14.95 1.84
C SER A 263 0.78 -14.52 2.70
N LEU A 264 1.40 -15.44 3.45
CA LEU A 264 2.60 -15.14 4.24
C LEU A 264 3.78 -14.67 3.38
N ILE A 265 4.05 -15.38 2.27
CA ILE A 265 5.13 -14.98 1.36
C ILE A 265 4.76 -13.69 0.62
N THR A 266 3.49 -13.47 0.32
CA THR A 266 3.00 -12.21 -0.28
C THR A 266 3.23 -11.02 0.65
N ALA A 267 2.89 -11.16 1.93
CA ALA A 267 3.15 -10.17 2.96
C ALA A 267 4.66 -9.84 3.05
N PHE A 268 5.51 -10.86 3.06
CA PHE A 268 6.97 -10.65 3.05
C PHE A 268 7.46 -9.98 1.75
N ASN A 269 6.92 -10.36 0.60
CA ASN A 269 7.29 -9.76 -0.68
C ASN A 269 6.92 -8.28 -0.77
N ASN A 270 5.81 -7.88 -0.17
CA ASN A 270 5.43 -6.47 -0.07
C ASN A 270 6.47 -5.67 0.74
N PHE A 271 6.93 -6.19 1.88
CA PHE A 271 8.03 -5.59 2.64
C PHE A 271 9.33 -5.55 1.84
N LEU A 272 9.70 -6.66 1.19
CA LEU A 272 10.92 -6.74 0.40
C LEU A 272 10.91 -5.74 -0.76
N ARG A 273 9.75 -5.54 -1.39
CA ARG A 273 9.52 -4.55 -2.46
C ARG A 273 9.64 -3.13 -1.94
N ASP A 274 8.93 -2.78 -0.87
CA ASP A 274 8.98 -1.45 -0.28
C ASP A 274 10.43 -1.09 0.15
N ARG A 275 11.15 -2.02 0.80
CA ARG A 275 12.58 -1.82 1.14
C ARG A 275 13.48 -1.70 -0.08
N THR A 276 13.14 -2.38 -1.18
CA THR A 276 13.86 -2.24 -2.45
C THR A 276 13.72 -0.85 -3.03
N PHE A 277 12.49 -0.31 -3.02
CA PHE A 277 12.23 1.05 -3.51
C PHE A 277 12.96 2.08 -2.66
N LEU A 278 12.87 2.00 -1.34
CA LEU A 278 13.53 2.95 -0.43
C LEU A 278 15.06 2.99 -0.62
N ARG A 279 15.67 1.88 -1.03
CA ARG A 279 17.12 1.77 -1.32
C ARG A 279 17.57 2.44 -2.60
N ILE A 280 16.66 2.90 -3.46
CA ILE A 280 17.01 3.73 -4.63
C ILE A 280 17.68 5.04 -4.17
N VAL A 281 17.28 5.56 -3.00
CA VAL A 281 17.90 6.74 -2.38
C VAL A 281 19.06 6.28 -1.50
N SER A 282 20.29 6.55 -1.94
CA SER A 282 21.51 6.27 -1.18
C SER A 282 21.72 7.27 -0.04
N GLU A 283 22.64 6.96 0.88
CA GLU A 283 23.03 7.90 1.96
C GLU A 283 23.57 9.24 1.44
N ASP A 284 24.24 9.24 0.29
CA ASP A 284 24.71 10.48 -0.34
C ASP A 284 23.55 11.27 -0.94
N ASP A 285 22.55 10.58 -1.51
CA ASP A 285 21.33 11.23 -2.00
C ASP A 285 20.54 11.88 -0.85
N LYS A 286 20.45 11.22 0.31
CA LYS A 286 19.79 11.76 1.52
C LYS A 286 20.41 13.10 1.94
N LYS A 287 21.74 13.14 2.04
CA LYS A 287 22.48 14.36 2.39
C LYS A 287 22.31 15.45 1.33
N ALA A 288 22.35 15.08 0.05
CA ALA A 288 22.19 16.02 -1.06
C ALA A 288 20.78 16.61 -1.12
N LEU A 289 19.73 15.82 -0.82
CA LEU A 289 18.35 16.32 -0.73
C LEU A 289 18.21 17.37 0.37
N GLN A 290 18.71 17.07 1.57
CA GLN A 290 18.63 17.98 2.71
C GLN A 290 19.42 19.27 2.48
N SER A 291 20.65 19.17 1.98
CA SER A 291 21.50 20.35 1.72
C SER A 291 20.98 21.20 0.56
N SER A 292 20.53 20.59 -0.53
CA SER A 292 19.98 21.31 -1.68
C SER A 292 18.67 22.01 -1.35
N TRP A 293 17.77 21.37 -0.58
CA TRP A 293 16.56 22.03 -0.09
C TRP A 293 16.88 23.23 0.81
N SER A 294 17.83 23.07 1.74
CA SER A 294 18.29 24.20 2.58
C SER A 294 18.84 25.36 1.75
N ARG A 295 19.57 25.08 0.67
CA ARG A 295 20.07 26.12 -0.25
C ARG A 295 18.93 26.79 -1.03
N LEU A 296 17.99 26.02 -1.57
CA LEU A 296 16.83 26.55 -2.29
C LEU A 296 16.00 27.50 -1.42
N THR A 297 15.71 27.09 -0.18
CA THR A 297 14.95 27.90 0.79
C THR A 297 15.71 29.15 1.20
N SER A 298 17.03 29.06 1.42
CA SER A 298 17.87 30.22 1.73
C SER A 298 17.94 31.22 0.58
N GLN A 299 18.10 30.77 -0.66
CA GLN A 299 18.16 31.64 -1.84
C GLN A 299 16.81 32.31 -2.14
N ALA A 300 15.71 31.61 -1.89
CA ALA A 300 14.37 32.14 -2.05
C ALA A 300 13.88 33.00 -0.86
N GLY A 301 14.63 33.02 0.24
CA GLY A 301 14.31 33.73 1.49
C GLY A 301 13.27 33.06 2.39
N SER A 302 12.55 32.05 1.90
CA SER A 302 11.62 31.23 2.69
C SER A 302 11.30 29.91 2.00
N SER A 303 10.79 28.93 2.75
CA SER A 303 10.30 27.66 2.18
C SER A 303 9.11 27.87 1.23
N GLN A 304 8.21 28.80 1.58
CA GLN A 304 7.08 29.17 0.71
C GLN A 304 7.58 29.72 -0.63
N ASN A 305 8.57 30.63 -0.64
CA ASN A 305 9.09 31.19 -1.89
C ASN A 305 9.82 30.14 -2.74
N ALA A 306 10.59 29.24 -2.12
CA ALA A 306 11.18 28.10 -2.82
C ALA A 306 10.09 27.20 -3.43
N GLY A 307 9.02 26.95 -2.68
CA GLY A 307 7.81 26.28 -3.14
C GLY A 307 7.16 26.95 -4.34
N ILE A 308 6.97 28.28 -4.29
CA ILE A 308 6.41 29.06 -5.41
C ILE A 308 7.27 28.86 -6.65
N ASN A 309 8.60 28.99 -6.53
CA ASN A 309 9.50 28.84 -7.67
C ASN A 309 9.45 27.43 -8.27
N LEU A 310 9.37 26.40 -7.43
CA LEU A 310 9.21 25.02 -7.90
C LEU A 310 7.86 24.80 -8.59
N VAL A 311 6.76 25.25 -7.99
CA VAL A 311 5.41 25.03 -8.56
C VAL A 311 5.26 25.77 -9.88
N LEU A 312 5.72 27.02 -10.00
CA LEU A 312 5.71 27.74 -11.27
C LEU A 312 6.52 27.01 -12.34
N TRP A 313 7.73 26.54 -11.99
CA TRP A 313 8.52 25.71 -12.90
C TRP A 313 7.79 24.42 -13.30
N MET A 314 7.08 23.76 -12.37
CA MET A 314 6.28 22.57 -12.68
C MET A 314 5.12 22.86 -13.64
N LEU A 315 4.45 24.01 -13.51
CA LEU A 315 3.37 24.42 -14.42
C LEU A 315 3.86 24.56 -15.87
N ASP A 316 5.13 24.92 -16.07
CA ASP A 316 5.75 25.07 -17.39
C ASP A 316 6.38 23.79 -17.94
N ASN A 317 6.83 22.89 -17.06
CA ASN A 317 7.69 21.77 -17.44
C ASN A 317 7.05 20.38 -17.25
N VAL A 318 5.84 20.31 -16.69
CA VAL A 318 5.07 19.07 -16.59
C VAL A 318 3.83 19.16 -17.51
N PRO A 319 3.67 18.24 -18.48
CA PRO A 319 2.56 18.29 -19.43
C PRO A 319 1.19 18.32 -18.75
N ASN A 320 0.29 19.18 -19.26
CA ASN A 320 -1.10 19.34 -18.80
C ASN A 320 -1.24 19.68 -17.30
N MET A 321 -0.15 20.10 -16.63
CA MET A 321 -0.16 20.41 -15.20
C MET A 321 -1.03 21.63 -14.89
N ARG A 322 -1.02 22.65 -15.75
CA ARG A 322 -1.87 23.86 -15.60
C ARG A 322 -3.36 23.52 -15.53
N ASP A 323 -3.82 22.55 -16.32
CA ASP A 323 -5.23 22.14 -16.37
C ASP A 323 -5.69 21.36 -15.12
N ARG A 324 -4.75 20.90 -14.29
CA ARG A 324 -5.06 20.15 -13.08
C ARG A 324 -5.53 21.06 -11.93
N PHE A 325 -5.15 22.33 -11.95
CA PHE A 325 -5.50 23.28 -10.91
C PHE A 325 -6.78 24.03 -11.28
N THR A 326 -7.87 23.73 -10.57
CA THR A 326 -9.19 24.33 -10.82
C THR A 326 -9.61 25.38 -9.78
N LYS A 327 -8.93 25.42 -8.63
CA LYS A 327 -9.21 26.38 -7.54
C LYS A 327 -8.61 27.77 -7.77
N PHE A 328 -7.68 27.87 -8.73
CA PHE A 328 -7.12 29.11 -9.24
C PHE A 328 -6.95 28.97 -10.75
N ASN A 329 -6.80 30.08 -11.48
CA ASN A 329 -6.56 30.01 -12.92
C ASN A 329 -5.09 29.65 -13.19
N GLY A 330 -4.82 28.35 -13.39
CA GLY A 330 -3.50 27.81 -13.70
C GLY A 330 -2.84 28.34 -14.98
N HIS A 331 -3.58 29.03 -15.86
CA HIS A 331 -3.05 29.67 -17.08
C HIS A 331 -2.72 31.16 -16.90
N SER A 332 -2.84 31.68 -15.68
CA SER A 332 -2.44 33.07 -15.37
C SER A 332 -0.92 33.25 -15.43
N SER A 333 -0.47 34.50 -15.59
CA SER A 333 0.97 34.83 -15.52
C SER A 333 1.53 34.57 -14.12
N ASP A 334 2.84 34.36 -14.03
CA ASP A 334 3.53 34.12 -12.77
C ASP A 334 3.30 35.25 -11.75
N GLU A 335 3.28 36.51 -12.20
CA GLU A 335 3.01 37.67 -11.35
C GLU A 335 1.58 37.66 -10.78
N ALA A 336 0.62 37.17 -11.56
CA ALA A 336 -0.76 37.02 -11.12
C ALA A 336 -0.90 35.84 -10.14
N LEU A 337 -0.29 34.69 -10.45
CA LEU A 337 -0.28 33.52 -9.58
C LEU A 337 0.36 33.82 -8.22
N ARG A 338 1.47 34.55 -8.19
CA ARG A 338 2.14 34.97 -6.94
C ARG A 338 1.25 35.81 -6.00
N LYS A 339 0.17 36.41 -6.51
CA LYS A 339 -0.80 37.20 -5.74
C LYS A 339 -2.09 36.43 -5.47
N ASP A 340 -2.28 35.27 -6.09
CA ASP A 340 -3.48 34.46 -5.95
C ASP A 340 -3.45 33.66 -4.63
N THR A 341 -4.48 33.84 -3.81
CA THR A 341 -4.53 33.24 -2.47
C THR A 341 -4.71 31.72 -2.51
N GLU A 342 -5.44 31.18 -3.49
CA GLU A 342 -5.64 29.74 -3.63
C GLU A 342 -4.39 29.06 -4.19
N PHE A 343 -3.67 29.72 -5.11
CA PHE A 343 -2.33 29.30 -5.54
C PHE A 343 -1.37 29.20 -4.35
N LEU A 344 -1.29 30.26 -3.52
CA LEU A 344 -0.39 30.27 -2.35
C LEU A 344 -0.74 29.18 -1.33
N LYS A 345 -2.03 28.92 -1.10
CA LYS A 345 -2.48 27.78 -0.27
C LYS A 345 -2.02 26.45 -0.84
N GLN A 346 -2.18 26.25 -2.15
CA GLN A 346 -1.78 25.02 -2.81
C GLN A 346 -0.26 24.82 -2.79
N VAL A 347 0.51 25.89 -2.99
CA VAL A 347 1.98 25.87 -2.84
C VAL A 347 2.36 25.41 -1.43
N ASN A 348 1.75 25.95 -0.38
CA ASN A 348 2.05 25.55 0.99
C ASN A 348 1.79 24.05 1.24
N VAL A 349 0.72 23.50 0.67
CA VAL A 349 0.43 22.05 0.75
C VAL A 349 1.50 21.22 0.04
N ILE A 350 1.92 21.64 -1.16
CA ILE A 350 2.96 20.94 -1.94
C ILE A 350 4.31 21.02 -1.21
N THR A 351 4.70 22.20 -0.75
CA THR A 351 5.94 22.43 0.01
C THR A 351 5.96 21.62 1.29
N GLY A 352 4.87 21.61 2.07
CA GLY A 352 4.77 20.78 3.28
C GLY A 352 4.86 19.28 2.98
N GLY A 353 4.33 18.84 1.82
CA GLY A 353 4.50 17.47 1.32
C GLY A 353 5.97 17.14 1.03
N LEU A 354 6.69 18.04 0.34
CA LEU A 354 8.12 17.88 0.03
C LEU A 354 8.99 17.89 1.29
N GLU A 355 8.74 18.83 2.20
CA GLU A 355 9.43 18.91 3.49
C GLU A 355 9.18 17.65 4.31
N SER A 356 7.97 17.09 4.29
CA SER A 356 7.65 15.81 4.91
C SER A 356 8.48 14.66 4.33
N LEU A 357 8.83 14.66 3.05
CA LEU A 357 9.73 13.64 2.48
C LEU A 357 11.18 13.87 2.93
N ILE A 358 11.66 15.11 2.83
CA ILE A 358 13.05 15.48 3.12
C ILE A 358 13.41 15.29 4.60
N ASN A 359 12.50 15.69 5.50
CA ASN A 359 12.71 15.59 6.95
C ASN A 359 12.76 14.13 7.41
N ASN A 360 12.07 13.23 6.71
CA ASN A 360 12.00 11.81 7.06
C ASN A 360 12.95 10.93 6.24
N VAL A 361 13.72 11.49 5.31
CA VAL A 361 14.55 10.70 4.36
C VAL A 361 15.61 9.80 5.05
N ASN A 362 15.98 10.11 6.28
CA ASN A 362 16.96 9.36 7.08
C ASN A 362 16.36 8.16 7.83
N ASP A 363 15.04 8.11 7.98
CA ASP A 363 14.33 7.02 8.64
C ASP A 363 13.45 6.31 7.60
N ALA A 364 13.74 5.04 7.34
CA ALA A 364 13.09 4.29 6.27
C ALA A 364 11.57 4.14 6.49
N ASP A 365 11.13 3.96 7.74
CA ASP A 365 9.73 3.76 8.06
C ASP A 365 8.96 5.07 8.04
N GLN A 366 9.57 6.16 8.52
CA GLN A 366 9.00 7.50 8.42
C GLN A 366 8.94 7.97 6.97
N LEU A 367 9.98 7.70 6.16
CA LEU A 367 9.98 8.02 4.73
C LEU A 367 8.89 7.23 4.01
N LYS A 368 8.78 5.93 4.26
CA LYS A 368 7.69 5.09 3.74
C LYS A 368 6.33 5.65 4.11
N ALA A 369 6.11 5.97 5.39
CA ALA A 369 4.84 6.52 5.86
C ALA A 369 4.51 7.86 5.20
N ALA A 370 5.50 8.74 5.01
CA ALA A 370 5.34 10.00 4.31
C ALA A 370 4.99 9.79 2.83
N ILE A 371 5.66 8.87 2.14
CA ILE A 371 5.39 8.51 0.74
C ILE A 371 3.98 7.91 0.61
N GLU A 372 3.63 6.92 1.43
CA GLU A 372 2.31 6.26 1.39
C GLU A 372 1.18 7.28 1.58
N ARG A 373 1.30 8.17 2.56
CA ARG A 373 0.32 9.25 2.77
C ARG A 373 0.16 10.13 1.53
N LEU A 374 1.26 10.49 0.89
CA LEU A 374 1.21 11.33 -0.31
C LEU A 374 0.64 10.55 -1.51
N VAL A 375 1.05 9.31 -1.72
CA VAL A 375 0.51 8.44 -2.78
C VAL A 375 -0.99 8.27 -2.61
N GLU A 376 -1.45 7.96 -1.39
CA GLU A 376 -2.85 7.79 -1.07
C GLU A 376 -3.66 9.07 -1.34
N VAL A 377 -3.14 10.24 -0.92
CA VAL A 377 -3.79 11.53 -1.22
C VAL A 377 -3.98 11.73 -2.72
N HIS A 378 -2.96 11.45 -3.54
CA HIS A 378 -3.03 11.63 -4.98
C HIS A 378 -3.94 10.61 -5.68
N LEU A 379 -3.98 9.37 -5.19
CA LEU A 379 -4.87 8.30 -5.68
C LEU A 379 -6.34 8.51 -5.28
N HIS A 380 -6.64 9.34 -4.28
CA HIS A 380 -7.99 9.70 -3.88
C HIS A 380 -8.47 11.05 -4.42
N MET A 381 -7.63 11.79 -5.15
CA MET A 381 -8.09 12.99 -5.86
C MET A 381 -9.08 12.61 -6.95
N THR A 382 -9.99 13.52 -7.28
CA THR A 382 -10.93 13.35 -8.40
C THR A 382 -10.73 14.47 -9.44
N PRO A 383 -10.35 14.13 -10.68
CA PRO A 383 -9.63 12.91 -11.10
C PRO A 383 -8.33 12.67 -10.32
N SER A 384 -7.91 11.41 -10.20
CA SER A 384 -6.68 11.10 -9.47
C SER A 384 -5.45 11.57 -10.24
N VAL A 385 -4.37 11.87 -9.52
CA VAL A 385 -3.13 12.40 -10.10
C VAL A 385 -2.10 11.29 -10.10
N GLY A 386 -1.83 10.73 -11.28
CA GLY A 386 -0.98 9.55 -11.43
C GLY A 386 0.41 9.81 -12.02
N LEU A 387 1.01 8.72 -12.52
CA LEU A 387 2.31 8.70 -13.18
C LEU A 387 2.36 9.58 -14.44
N GLU A 388 1.22 9.90 -15.03
CA GLU A 388 1.13 10.83 -16.16
C GLU A 388 1.65 12.25 -15.83
N TYR A 389 1.63 12.64 -14.54
CA TYR A 389 2.20 13.89 -14.07
C TYR A 389 3.54 13.68 -13.36
N PHE A 390 3.63 12.69 -12.47
CA PHE A 390 4.82 12.48 -11.66
C PHE A 390 5.98 11.83 -12.43
N GLY A 391 5.71 11.09 -13.51
CA GLY A 391 6.73 10.55 -14.42
C GLY A 391 7.54 11.66 -15.10
N PRO A 392 6.89 12.60 -15.83
CA PRO A 392 7.58 13.77 -16.38
C PRO A 392 8.25 14.64 -15.32
N LEU A 393 7.63 14.81 -14.14
CA LEU A 393 8.24 15.54 -13.03
C LEU A 393 9.57 14.91 -12.60
N GLN A 394 9.61 13.59 -12.38
CA GLN A 394 10.82 12.85 -12.03
C GLN A 394 11.92 13.03 -13.09
N GLN A 395 11.56 12.99 -14.38
CA GLN A 395 12.50 13.11 -15.49
C GLN A 395 13.09 14.52 -15.61
N ASN A 396 12.29 15.55 -15.30
CA ASN A 396 12.67 16.94 -15.55
C ASN A 396 13.22 17.66 -14.31
N ILE A 397 12.97 17.17 -13.08
CA ILE A 397 13.31 17.89 -11.83
C ILE A 397 14.78 18.30 -11.76
N ARG A 398 15.70 17.53 -12.33
CA ARG A 398 17.14 17.86 -12.37
C ARG A 398 17.42 19.20 -13.06
N PHE A 399 16.61 19.60 -14.04
CA PHE A 399 16.77 20.88 -14.75
C PHE A 399 16.33 22.06 -13.89
N TYR A 400 15.32 21.88 -13.03
CA TYR A 400 14.97 22.85 -11.99
C TYR A 400 16.13 23.01 -11.00
N ILE A 401 16.69 21.89 -10.52
CA ILE A 401 17.81 21.94 -9.57
C ILE A 401 19.04 22.61 -10.17
N GLN A 402 19.37 22.29 -11.43
CA GLN A 402 20.43 22.94 -12.19
C GLN A 402 20.24 24.46 -12.26
N SER A 403 19.06 24.92 -12.70
CA SER A 403 18.82 26.36 -12.89
C SER A 403 18.70 27.12 -11.56
N ALA A 404 18.03 26.53 -10.57
CA ALA A 404 17.80 27.17 -9.29
C ALA A 404 19.07 27.25 -8.43
N LEU A 405 19.94 26.23 -8.47
CA LEU A 405 21.16 26.19 -7.65
C LEU A 405 22.45 26.53 -8.41
N GLY A 406 22.39 26.70 -9.73
CA GLY A 406 23.57 26.93 -10.57
C GLY A 406 24.54 25.75 -10.58
N VAL A 407 24.01 24.52 -10.56
CA VAL A 407 24.80 23.27 -10.57
C VAL A 407 24.68 22.56 -11.91
N GLU A 408 25.60 21.64 -12.20
CA GLU A 408 25.51 20.80 -13.42
C GLU A 408 24.26 19.92 -13.44
N SER A 409 23.79 19.60 -14.65
CA SER A 409 22.57 18.80 -14.87
C SER A 409 22.63 17.39 -14.27
N ASP A 410 23.83 16.83 -14.12
CA ASP A 410 24.13 15.54 -13.51
C ASP A 410 24.75 15.69 -12.11
N SER A 411 24.56 16.84 -11.46
CA SER A 411 24.96 17.04 -10.06
C SER A 411 24.37 15.97 -9.12
N VAL A 412 25.03 15.79 -7.96
CA VAL A 412 24.53 14.88 -6.92
C VAL A 412 23.13 15.32 -6.47
N GLU A 413 22.91 16.63 -6.35
CA GLU A 413 21.61 17.24 -6.04
C GLU A 413 20.55 16.88 -7.08
N GLY A 414 20.81 17.13 -8.36
CA GLY A 414 19.86 16.80 -9.43
C GLY A 414 19.48 15.32 -9.45
N ARG A 415 20.47 14.42 -9.28
CA ARG A 415 20.22 12.98 -9.18
C ARG A 415 19.42 12.60 -7.94
N ALA A 416 19.72 13.20 -6.79
CA ALA A 416 19.04 12.89 -5.54
C ALA A 416 17.55 13.25 -5.60
N TRP A 417 17.21 14.41 -6.19
CA TRP A 417 15.83 14.81 -6.44
C TRP A 417 15.11 13.89 -7.43
N SER A 418 15.76 13.49 -8.53
CA SER A 418 15.19 12.49 -9.44
C SER A 418 14.98 11.13 -8.76
N ARG A 419 15.88 10.70 -7.85
CA ARG A 419 15.78 9.42 -7.15
C ARG A 419 14.68 9.40 -6.08
N VAL A 420 14.48 10.46 -5.30
CA VAL A 420 13.38 10.48 -4.32
C VAL A 420 12.01 10.48 -5.02
N LEU A 421 11.88 11.18 -6.15
CA LEU A 421 10.68 11.12 -6.98
C LEU A 421 10.52 9.76 -7.68
N GLN A 422 11.63 9.09 -8.02
CA GLN A 422 11.58 7.71 -8.49
C GLN A 422 10.97 6.81 -7.43
N VAL A 423 11.43 6.87 -6.17
CA VAL A 423 10.83 6.09 -5.07
C VAL A 423 9.34 6.39 -4.94
N PHE A 424 8.95 7.67 -4.93
CA PHE A 424 7.54 8.04 -4.91
C PHE A 424 6.75 7.40 -6.06
N ASN A 425 7.29 7.40 -7.28
CA ASN A 425 6.68 6.80 -8.46
C ASN A 425 6.58 5.28 -8.39
N GLU A 426 7.58 4.58 -7.84
CA GLU A 426 7.53 3.13 -7.62
C GLU A 426 6.37 2.77 -6.65
N PHE A 427 6.23 3.52 -5.55
CA PHE A 427 5.10 3.33 -4.63
C PHE A 427 3.76 3.68 -5.29
N LEU A 428 3.69 4.78 -6.04
CA LEU A 428 2.48 5.18 -6.75
C LEU A 428 2.05 4.11 -7.76
N ALA A 429 3.00 3.57 -8.53
CA ALA A 429 2.76 2.50 -9.48
C ALA A 429 2.28 1.22 -8.79
N ASP A 430 2.98 0.78 -7.74
CA ASP A 430 2.65 -0.45 -7.01
C ASP A 430 1.28 -0.36 -6.31
N ARG A 431 1.00 0.73 -5.58
CA ARG A 431 -0.29 0.90 -4.90
C ARG A 431 -1.44 1.06 -5.89
N THR A 432 -1.18 1.62 -7.07
CA THR A 432 -2.13 1.63 -8.18
C THR A 432 -2.45 0.22 -8.66
N SER A 433 -1.43 -0.60 -8.91
CA SER A 433 -1.60 -2.01 -9.30
C SER A 433 -2.43 -2.78 -8.26
N GLN A 434 -2.14 -2.57 -6.98
CA GLN A 434 -2.87 -3.20 -5.87
C GLN A 434 -4.33 -2.74 -5.81
N LYS A 435 -4.61 -1.44 -5.99
CA LYS A 435 -5.98 -0.89 -5.98
C LYS A 435 -6.82 -1.41 -7.15
N ILE A 436 -6.23 -1.57 -8.33
CA ILE A 436 -6.92 -2.01 -9.55
C ILE A 436 -7.01 -3.55 -9.62
N GLY A 437 -6.09 -4.26 -8.97
CA GLY A 437 -6.00 -5.72 -9.04
C GLY A 437 -5.38 -6.25 -10.34
N LEU A 438 -4.63 -5.41 -11.08
CA LEU A 438 -3.93 -5.79 -12.31
C LEU A 438 -2.42 -5.56 -12.16
N SER A 439 -1.62 -6.61 -12.37
CA SER A 439 -0.16 -6.51 -12.39
C SER A 439 0.36 -5.85 -13.68
N ASP A 440 1.63 -5.41 -13.68
CA ASP A 440 2.29 -4.93 -14.90
C ASP A 440 2.26 -5.96 -16.04
N THR A 441 2.37 -7.24 -15.69
CA THR A 441 2.29 -8.34 -16.65
C THR A 441 0.88 -8.43 -17.22
N ASP A 442 -0.15 -8.37 -16.38
CA ASP A 442 -1.54 -8.38 -16.83
C ASP A 442 -1.80 -7.19 -17.76
N ARG A 443 -1.33 -5.99 -17.41
CA ARG A 443 -1.48 -4.79 -18.23
C ARG A 443 -0.82 -4.94 -19.60
N LYS A 444 0.41 -5.48 -19.66
CA LYS A 444 1.10 -5.76 -20.94
C LYS A 444 0.38 -6.82 -21.75
N LEU A 445 -0.12 -7.88 -21.12
CA LEU A 445 -0.86 -8.95 -21.78
C LEU A 445 -2.22 -8.44 -22.30
N LEU A 446 -2.94 -7.66 -21.51
CA LEU A 446 -4.18 -6.99 -21.91
C LEU A 446 -3.95 -6.04 -23.08
N ALA A 447 -2.92 -5.18 -23.02
CA ALA A 447 -2.60 -4.26 -24.11
C ALA A 447 -2.19 -5.00 -25.40
N SER A 448 -1.36 -6.03 -25.30
CA SER A 448 -0.89 -6.80 -26.46
C SER A 448 -1.95 -7.71 -27.06
N SER A 449 -2.81 -8.32 -26.24
CA SER A 449 -3.95 -9.11 -26.70
C SER A 449 -5.05 -8.22 -27.29
N TRP A 450 -5.37 -7.08 -26.65
CA TRP A 450 -6.33 -6.12 -27.18
C TRP A 450 -5.92 -5.57 -28.55
N LYS A 451 -4.62 -5.32 -28.77
CA LYS A 451 -4.10 -4.92 -30.09
C LYS A 451 -4.42 -5.94 -31.19
N GLN A 452 -4.49 -7.23 -30.85
CA GLN A 452 -4.87 -8.31 -31.77
C GLN A 452 -6.39 -8.40 -31.92
N LEU A 453 -7.14 -8.21 -30.84
CA LEU A 453 -8.61 -8.38 -30.81
C LEU A 453 -9.39 -7.20 -31.37
N LYS A 454 -8.90 -5.97 -31.26
CA LYS A 454 -9.68 -4.76 -31.58
C LYS A 454 -10.11 -4.65 -33.04
N GLY A 455 -9.44 -5.38 -33.95
CA GLY A 455 -9.84 -5.50 -35.35
C GLY A 455 -11.10 -6.36 -35.57
N ASN A 456 -11.41 -7.26 -34.63
CA ASN A 456 -12.52 -8.23 -34.71
C ASN A 456 -13.72 -7.76 -33.88
N GLY A 457 -14.02 -6.46 -33.93
CA GLY A 457 -15.08 -5.87 -33.08
C GLY A 457 -16.48 -6.44 -33.32
N ASN A 458 -16.76 -6.96 -34.52
CA ASN A 458 -18.00 -7.69 -34.80
C ASN A 458 -18.09 -8.97 -33.98
N ASP A 459 -17.05 -9.79 -34.03
CA ASP A 459 -17.00 -11.09 -33.35
C ASP A 459 -17.12 -10.93 -31.83
N LEU A 460 -16.52 -9.88 -31.26
CA LEU A 460 -16.67 -9.57 -29.84
C LEU A 460 -18.13 -9.29 -29.46
N VAL A 461 -18.82 -8.44 -30.21
CA VAL A 461 -20.22 -8.08 -29.90
C VAL A 461 -21.15 -9.28 -30.14
N PHE A 462 -20.94 -10.07 -31.20
CA PHE A 462 -21.71 -11.29 -31.42
C PHE A 462 -21.44 -12.35 -30.36
N TRP A 463 -20.19 -12.51 -29.93
CA TRP A 463 -19.85 -13.36 -28.80
C TRP A 463 -20.59 -12.90 -27.54
N MET A 464 -20.62 -11.60 -27.24
CA MET A 464 -21.40 -11.07 -26.11
C MET A 464 -22.89 -11.36 -26.25
N PHE A 465 -23.47 -11.17 -27.44
CA PHE A 465 -24.88 -11.44 -27.72
C PHE A 465 -25.28 -12.90 -27.52
N ASN A 466 -24.34 -13.82 -27.74
CA ASN A 466 -24.59 -15.26 -27.68
C ASN A 466 -24.21 -15.88 -26.32
N ASN A 467 -23.33 -15.24 -25.55
CA ASN A 467 -22.78 -15.81 -24.32
C ASN A 467 -23.12 -15.02 -23.04
N VAL A 468 -23.50 -13.75 -23.13
CA VAL A 468 -23.89 -12.95 -21.97
C VAL A 468 -25.43 -12.94 -21.88
N PRO A 469 -26.02 -13.44 -20.76
CA PRO A 469 -27.47 -13.47 -20.59
C PRO A 469 -28.12 -12.11 -20.82
N ASN A 470 -29.26 -12.10 -21.52
CA ASN A 470 -30.07 -10.90 -21.78
C ASN A 470 -29.34 -9.75 -22.49
N MET A 471 -28.16 -9.99 -23.08
CA MET A 471 -27.36 -8.94 -23.72
C MET A 471 -28.08 -8.32 -24.92
N ARG A 472 -28.73 -9.13 -25.77
CA ARG A 472 -29.47 -8.63 -26.94
C ARG A 472 -30.61 -7.68 -26.55
N GLU A 473 -31.22 -7.88 -25.38
CA GLU A 473 -32.34 -7.05 -24.89
C GLU A 473 -31.89 -5.62 -24.49
N GLN A 474 -30.59 -5.40 -24.28
CA GLN A 474 -30.04 -4.10 -23.87
C GLN A 474 -29.93 -3.09 -25.02
N PHE A 475 -30.14 -3.54 -26.25
CA PHE A 475 -29.98 -2.71 -27.45
C PHE A 475 -31.36 -2.39 -28.02
N SER A 476 -31.84 -1.17 -27.76
CA SER A 476 -33.15 -0.70 -28.22
C SER A 476 -33.09 0.13 -29.51
N LYS A 477 -31.89 0.54 -29.94
CA LYS A 477 -31.69 1.40 -31.12
C LYS A 477 -31.66 0.64 -32.45
N PHE A 478 -31.55 -0.68 -32.40
CA PHE A 478 -31.61 -1.58 -33.55
C PHE A 478 -32.23 -2.91 -33.11
N ASN A 479 -32.71 -3.71 -34.05
CA ASN A 479 -33.22 -5.05 -33.73
C ASN A 479 -32.06 -6.01 -33.47
N ALA A 480 -31.67 -6.19 -32.21
CA ALA A 480 -30.57 -7.07 -31.84
C ALA A 480 -30.88 -8.57 -32.02
N PHE A 481 -32.08 -8.97 -32.44
CA PHE A 481 -32.46 -10.37 -32.70
C PHE A 481 -32.41 -10.76 -34.18
N GLN A 482 -32.05 -9.84 -35.07
CA GLN A 482 -31.83 -10.16 -36.48
C GLN A 482 -30.55 -10.98 -36.69
N SER A 483 -30.37 -11.53 -37.90
CA SER A 483 -29.19 -12.33 -38.25
C SER A 483 -27.90 -11.53 -38.11
N ASP A 484 -26.78 -12.21 -37.88
CA ASP A 484 -25.48 -11.54 -37.76
C ASP A 484 -25.11 -10.83 -39.09
N GLU A 485 -25.49 -11.38 -40.25
CA GLU A 485 -25.30 -10.73 -41.56
C GLU A 485 -26.12 -9.43 -41.71
N ASP A 486 -27.32 -9.37 -41.14
CA ASP A 486 -28.16 -8.18 -41.19
C ASP A 486 -27.69 -7.13 -40.18
N LEU A 487 -27.27 -7.55 -38.97
CA LEU A 487 -26.64 -6.65 -37.98
C LEU A 487 -25.41 -5.95 -38.54
N GLN A 488 -24.56 -6.67 -39.29
CA GLN A 488 -23.37 -6.08 -39.89
C GLN A 488 -23.66 -4.96 -40.90
N LYS A 489 -24.89 -4.88 -41.42
CA LYS A 489 -25.33 -3.82 -42.35
C LYS A 489 -26.10 -2.71 -41.63
N ASP A 490 -26.50 -2.91 -40.38
CA ASP A 490 -27.26 -1.96 -39.58
C ASP A 490 -26.34 -0.83 -39.06
N ALA A 491 -26.69 0.41 -39.40
CA ALA A 491 -25.88 1.58 -39.06
C ALA A 491 -25.82 1.85 -37.55
N GLU A 492 -26.90 1.58 -36.81
CA GLU A 492 -26.94 1.76 -35.35
C GLU A 492 -26.14 0.67 -34.64
N PHE A 493 -26.18 -0.57 -35.15
CA PHE A 493 -25.28 -1.64 -34.67
C PHE A 493 -23.81 -1.26 -34.88
N ILE A 494 -23.43 -0.82 -36.09
CA ILE A 494 -22.06 -0.40 -36.41
C ILE A 494 -21.60 0.72 -35.47
N ASN A 495 -22.45 1.72 -35.23
CA ASN A 495 -22.15 2.83 -34.33
C ASN A 495 -21.95 2.34 -32.89
N GLN A 496 -22.85 1.50 -32.39
CA GLN A 496 -22.78 0.97 -31.04
C GLN A 496 -21.56 0.07 -30.83
N ARG A 497 -21.24 -0.79 -31.79
CA ARG A 497 -20.00 -1.57 -31.82
C ARG A 497 -18.78 -0.65 -31.73
N ASN A 498 -18.72 0.38 -32.57
CA ASN A 498 -17.59 1.33 -32.55
C ASN A 498 -17.48 2.08 -31.21
N ASN A 499 -18.61 2.38 -30.54
CA ASN A 499 -18.61 2.96 -29.20
C ASN A 499 -18.04 1.99 -28.16
N ILE A 500 -18.44 0.71 -28.19
CA ILE A 500 -17.92 -0.34 -27.29
C ILE A 500 -16.41 -0.47 -27.48
N ILE A 501 -15.94 -0.60 -28.74
CA ILE A 501 -14.51 -0.71 -29.03
C ILE A 501 -13.74 0.54 -28.58
N ARG A 502 -14.27 1.75 -28.76
CA ARG A 502 -13.65 2.98 -28.26
C ARG A 502 -13.59 3.05 -26.73
N GLY A 503 -14.63 2.57 -26.04
CA GLY A 503 -14.66 2.48 -24.59
C GLY A 503 -13.59 1.52 -24.05
N LEU A 504 -13.51 0.32 -24.63
CA LEU A 504 -12.48 -0.67 -24.31
C LEU A 504 -11.07 -0.16 -24.65
N ASP A 505 -10.88 0.48 -25.81
CA ASP A 505 -9.59 1.08 -26.18
C ASP A 505 -9.17 2.16 -25.18
N SER A 506 -10.12 2.96 -24.68
CA SER A 506 -9.85 3.96 -23.64
C SER A 506 -9.47 3.34 -22.30
N LEU A 507 -10.13 2.24 -21.89
CA LEU A 507 -9.76 1.49 -20.69
C LEU A 507 -8.36 0.89 -20.81
N ILE A 508 -8.07 0.20 -21.92
CA ILE A 508 -6.77 -0.42 -22.16
C ILE A 508 -5.65 0.63 -22.21
N ASN A 509 -5.88 1.76 -22.86
CA ASN A 509 -4.91 2.86 -22.96
C ASN A 509 -4.70 3.64 -21.65
N SER A 510 -5.54 3.38 -20.63
CA SER A 510 -5.45 4.01 -19.31
C SER A 510 -4.93 3.07 -18.21
N LEU A 511 -4.71 1.78 -18.49
CA LEU A 511 -4.28 0.78 -17.48
C LEU A 511 -3.05 1.18 -16.65
N ASP A 512 -2.11 1.91 -17.25
CA ASP A 512 -0.87 2.38 -16.59
C ASP A 512 -1.00 3.80 -15.97
N LYS A 513 -2.20 4.39 -16.05
CA LYS A 513 -2.47 5.77 -15.67
C LYS A 513 -3.63 5.77 -14.66
N PRO A 514 -3.36 5.58 -13.35
CA PRO A 514 -4.39 5.46 -12.31
C PRO A 514 -5.49 6.52 -12.41
N GLY A 515 -5.10 7.79 -12.61
CA GLY A 515 -5.99 8.93 -12.87
C GLY A 515 -6.95 8.74 -14.02
N GLN A 516 -6.39 8.32 -15.16
CA GLN A 516 -7.18 8.10 -16.35
C GLN A 516 -8.00 6.83 -16.24
N LEU A 517 -7.47 5.75 -15.63
CA LEU A 517 -8.19 4.50 -15.50
C LEU A 517 -9.39 4.65 -14.58
N GLN A 518 -9.19 5.23 -13.40
CA GLN A 518 -10.29 5.48 -12.48
C GLN A 518 -11.34 6.37 -13.14
N LYS A 519 -10.94 7.47 -13.78
CA LYS A 519 -11.87 8.35 -14.50
C LYS A 519 -12.58 7.64 -15.65
N THR A 520 -11.89 6.78 -16.40
CA THR A 520 -12.48 6.03 -17.51
C THR A 520 -13.45 4.98 -16.98
N LEU A 521 -13.13 4.30 -15.88
CA LEU A 521 -14.03 3.38 -15.19
C LEU A 521 -15.26 4.10 -14.66
N GLU A 522 -15.09 5.24 -13.98
CA GLU A 522 -16.17 6.10 -13.49
C GLU A 522 -17.07 6.56 -14.65
N ASN A 523 -16.50 7.13 -15.72
CA ASN A 523 -17.28 7.56 -16.89
C ASN A 523 -18.06 6.42 -17.55
N ILE A 524 -17.48 5.23 -17.62
CA ILE A 524 -18.16 4.05 -18.18
C ILE A 524 -19.26 3.58 -17.22
N ALA A 525 -18.99 3.53 -15.92
CA ALA A 525 -19.97 3.18 -14.91
C ALA A 525 -21.15 4.17 -14.91
N ASP A 526 -20.89 5.47 -14.85
CA ASP A 526 -21.89 6.53 -14.93
C ASP A 526 -22.73 6.40 -16.20
N PHE A 527 -22.09 6.20 -17.36
CA PHE A 527 -22.80 5.97 -18.63
C PHE A 527 -23.73 4.76 -18.60
N HIS A 528 -23.37 3.69 -17.89
CA HIS A 528 -24.20 2.49 -17.75
C HIS A 528 -25.29 2.63 -16.68
N LEU A 529 -25.02 3.34 -15.59
CA LEU A 529 -25.95 3.60 -14.49
C LEU A 529 -27.01 4.64 -14.85
N GLU A 530 -26.68 5.63 -15.69
CA GLU A 530 -27.61 6.68 -16.14
C GLU A 530 -28.57 6.21 -17.26
N LYS A 531 -28.31 5.04 -17.88
CA LYS A 531 -29.25 4.46 -18.85
C LYS A 531 -30.54 4.00 -18.16
N LYS A 532 -31.66 4.04 -18.89
CA LYS A 532 -32.94 3.47 -18.45
C LYS A 532 -33.39 2.36 -19.40
N PRO A 533 -33.55 1.11 -18.92
CA PRO A 533 -33.19 0.65 -17.57
C PRO A 533 -31.67 0.72 -17.30
N SER A 534 -31.30 0.90 -16.03
CA SER A 534 -29.89 0.97 -15.61
C SER A 534 -29.25 -0.39 -15.78
N VAL A 535 -28.03 -0.44 -16.31
CA VAL A 535 -27.27 -1.68 -16.44
C VAL A 535 -26.29 -1.77 -15.26
N GLY A 536 -26.78 -2.24 -14.11
CA GLY A 536 -26.04 -2.38 -12.85
C GLY A 536 -25.34 -3.74 -12.67
N LEU A 537 -24.83 -4.00 -11.46
CA LEU A 537 -24.14 -5.26 -11.10
C LEU A 537 -25.04 -6.49 -11.27
N GLU A 538 -26.35 -6.36 -11.06
CA GLU A 538 -27.30 -7.47 -11.24
C GLU A 538 -27.37 -8.05 -12.67
N PHE A 539 -26.76 -7.40 -13.65
CA PHE A 539 -26.73 -7.85 -15.04
C PHE A 539 -25.50 -8.68 -15.41
N PHE A 540 -24.41 -8.57 -14.64
CA PHE A 540 -23.13 -9.20 -14.98
C PHE A 540 -22.87 -10.52 -14.24
N GLY A 541 -23.79 -10.94 -13.35
CA GLY A 541 -23.76 -12.23 -12.66
C GLY A 541 -23.08 -12.17 -11.31
#